data_AF-A0A538HZK6-F1
#
_entry.id   AF-A0A538HZK6-F1
#
_cell.length_a   1.000
_cell.length_b   1.000
_cell.length_c   1.000
_cell.angle_alpha   90.00
_cell.angle_beta   90.00
_cell.angle_gamma   90.00
#
_symmetry.space_group_name_H-M   'P 1'
#
loop_
_entity.id
_entity.type
_entity.pdbx_description
1 polymer ?
#
loop_
_entity_poly.entity_id
_entity_poly.type
_entity_poly.pdbx_seq_one_letter_code
_entity_poly.pdbx_strand_id
1 'polypeptide(L)'
;MARDAGGVRHGRLRPRRPRRARARPLNRRFVPGRAPEVSVSIVNTNSRELLLACLASLERNRNDGVEVVVLDNASEDGSADAVRAAFPDVRVIAQPFRAGFGANHNTVIRATTGRYVYVLNEDTTSADWGFDRMTTHMDTHGGVGALGPRLVYPDGRLQASAWRFPAPAVSALSLLSLGKVGITQSGGGATRPVDWVMGAALLVRRAALDQVGLFDEGFFLYSEETDLCLRLRRAGWDVHYFPAVTVVQ
;
A
#
# COMPACT_ATOMS: atom_id res chain seq x y z
N MET A 1 4.63 84.25 -5.71
CA MET A 1 5.41 83.25 -6.47
C MET A 1 5.46 82.00 -5.60
N ALA A 2 4.53 81.06 -5.76
CA ALA A 2 4.49 80.03 -6.79
C ALA A 2 5.20 78.74 -6.32
N ARG A 3 4.41 77.66 -6.32
CA ARG A 3 4.73 76.22 -6.45
C ARG A 3 4.72 75.41 -5.16
N ASP A 4 4.33 74.15 -5.16
CA ASP A 4 3.33 73.38 -5.91
C ASP A 4 3.26 72.02 -5.19
N ALA A 5 2.12 71.35 -5.34
CA ALA A 5 1.90 69.91 -5.34
C ALA A 5 2.73 68.97 -4.43
N GLY A 6 2.03 68.23 -3.57
CA GLY A 6 2.63 67.04 -2.94
C GLY A 6 1.73 66.24 -1.99
N GLY A 7 0.43 66.10 -2.27
CA GLY A 7 -0.44 65.23 -1.47
C GLY A 7 -0.04 63.76 -1.60
N VAL A 8 0.59 63.21 -0.56
CA VAL A 8 0.91 61.78 -0.45
C VAL A 8 -0.39 61.01 -0.17
N ARG A 9 -0.98 60.43 -1.22
CA ARG A 9 -2.07 59.46 -1.06
C ARG A 9 -1.49 58.16 -0.51
N HIS A 10 -1.86 57.81 0.73
CA HIS A 10 -1.69 56.45 1.25
C HIS A 10 -2.53 55.45 0.43
N GLY A 11 -1.94 54.88 -0.62
CA GLY A 11 -2.47 53.71 -1.28
C GLY A 11 -2.36 52.51 -0.35
N ARG A 12 -3.47 52.11 0.29
CA ARG A 12 -3.55 50.81 0.97
C ARG A 12 -3.38 49.71 -0.08
N LEU A 13 -2.20 49.08 -0.12
CA LEU A 13 -1.97 47.86 -0.87
C LEU A 13 -2.87 46.76 -0.30
N ARG A 14 -3.96 46.44 -1.01
CA ARG A 14 -4.76 45.26 -0.69
C ARG A 14 -3.91 44.01 -0.98
N PRO A 15 -3.88 43.01 -0.09
CA PRO A 15 -3.12 41.79 -0.31
C PRO A 15 -3.67 41.07 -1.55
N ARG A 16 -2.77 40.73 -2.49
CA ARG A 16 -3.11 39.86 -3.63
C ARG A 16 -3.47 38.48 -3.08
N ARG A 17 -4.76 38.12 -3.12
CA ARG A 17 -5.20 36.76 -2.85
C ARG A 17 -4.47 35.80 -3.81
N PRO A 18 -3.89 34.70 -3.32
CA PRO A 18 -3.32 33.69 -4.21
C PRO A 18 -4.44 33.18 -5.14
N ARG A 19 -4.17 33.18 -6.45
CA ARG A 19 -5.04 32.54 -7.44
C ARG A 19 -5.13 31.07 -7.05
N ARG A 20 -6.31 30.63 -6.59
CA ARG A 20 -6.62 29.20 -6.46
C ARG A 20 -6.30 28.54 -7.80
N ALA A 21 -5.31 27.67 -7.82
CA ALA A 21 -5.11 26.75 -8.94
C ALA A 21 -6.40 25.97 -9.09
N ARG A 22 -7.09 26.14 -10.22
CA ARG A 22 -8.25 25.31 -10.55
C ARG A 22 -7.71 23.89 -10.70
N ALA A 23 -8.05 23.01 -9.77
CA ALA A 23 -7.89 21.58 -9.94
C ALA A 23 -8.57 21.21 -11.26
N ARG A 24 -7.78 20.71 -12.23
CA ARG A 24 -8.34 20.09 -13.42
C ARG A 24 -9.11 18.86 -12.95
N PRO A 25 -10.37 18.66 -13.34
CA PRO A 25 -11.05 17.41 -13.06
C PRO A 25 -10.27 16.31 -13.78
N LEU A 26 -9.73 15.35 -13.01
CA LEU A 26 -9.18 14.10 -13.53
C LEU A 26 -10.35 13.22 -13.99
N ASN A 27 -11.08 13.68 -15.02
CA ASN A 27 -11.96 12.80 -15.78
C ASN A 27 -11.08 11.99 -16.73
N ARG A 28 -10.37 10.99 -16.18
CA ARG A 28 -10.07 9.79 -16.95
C ARG A 28 -11.23 8.85 -16.65
N ARG A 29 -11.95 8.50 -17.71
CA ARG A 29 -13.04 7.55 -17.69
C ARG A 29 -12.41 6.17 -17.91
N PHE A 30 -12.93 5.18 -17.20
CA PHE A 30 -12.69 3.77 -17.45
C PHE A 30 -12.69 3.47 -18.96
N VAL A 31 -11.60 2.91 -19.46
CA VAL A 31 -11.45 2.48 -20.85
C VAL A 31 -11.63 0.97 -20.89
N PRO A 32 -12.76 0.45 -21.40
CA PRO A 32 -12.97 -0.98 -21.53
C PRO A 32 -11.87 -1.62 -22.38
N GLY A 33 -11.29 -2.74 -21.90
CA GLY A 33 -10.33 -3.55 -22.65
C GLY A 33 -8.85 -3.36 -22.28
N ARG A 34 -8.49 -2.42 -21.39
CA ARG A 34 -7.15 -2.35 -20.82
C ARG A 34 -7.10 -3.17 -19.53
N ALA A 35 -6.21 -4.16 -19.46
CA ALA A 35 -5.99 -4.92 -18.23
C ALA A 35 -5.62 -3.96 -17.08
N PRO A 36 -6.08 -4.22 -15.84
CA PRO A 36 -5.72 -3.41 -14.68
C PRO A 36 -4.21 -3.28 -14.53
N GLU A 37 -3.76 -2.16 -13.99
CA GLU A 37 -2.37 -1.96 -13.63
C GLU A 37 -2.07 -2.53 -12.24
N VAL A 38 -2.99 -2.33 -11.30
CA VAL A 38 -2.88 -2.82 -9.92
C VAL A 38 -4.13 -3.62 -9.56
N SER A 39 -3.92 -4.80 -9.00
CA SER A 39 -4.95 -5.59 -8.33
C SER A 39 -4.80 -5.45 -6.83
N VAL A 40 -5.73 -4.74 -6.19
CA VAL A 40 -5.78 -4.66 -4.72
C VAL A 40 -6.41 -5.93 -4.18
N SER A 41 -5.71 -6.56 -3.24
CA SER A 41 -6.12 -7.79 -2.57
C SER A 41 -6.30 -7.51 -1.09
N ILE A 42 -7.55 -7.57 -0.62
CA ILE A 42 -7.92 -7.39 0.79
C ILE A 42 -8.55 -8.69 1.27
N VAL A 43 -8.19 -9.13 2.47
CA VAL A 43 -8.80 -10.27 3.16
C VAL A 43 -9.45 -9.72 4.42
N ASN A 44 -10.68 -10.14 4.71
CA ASN A 44 -11.41 -9.71 5.89
C ASN A 44 -11.93 -10.91 6.68
N THR A 45 -11.79 -10.85 8.00
CA THR A 45 -12.45 -11.79 8.92
C THR A 45 -13.11 -11.01 10.06
N ASN A 46 -14.45 -10.92 10.07
CA ASN A 46 -15.22 -10.28 11.15
C ASN A 46 -14.81 -8.84 11.49
N SER A 47 -14.38 -8.06 10.50
CA SER A 47 -13.90 -6.69 10.68
C SER A 47 -14.67 -5.68 9.82
N ARG A 48 -15.99 -5.85 9.71
CA ARG A 48 -16.87 -5.06 8.82
C ARG A 48 -16.56 -3.56 8.81
N GLU A 49 -16.56 -2.91 9.96
CA GLU A 49 -16.41 -1.44 10.01
C GLU A 49 -15.02 -0.97 9.57
N LEU A 50 -13.98 -1.74 9.90
CA LEU A 50 -12.61 -1.46 9.45
C LEU A 50 -12.50 -1.63 7.94
N LEU A 51 -13.04 -2.72 7.40
CA LEU A 51 -13.07 -2.99 5.97
C LEU A 51 -13.81 -1.89 5.20
N LEU A 52 -14.99 -1.46 5.68
CA LEU A 52 -15.75 -0.38 5.05
C LEU A 52 -14.96 0.94 5.06
N ALA A 53 -14.23 1.24 6.15
CA ALA A 53 -13.36 2.41 6.22
C ALA A 53 -12.16 2.32 5.26
N CYS A 54 -11.54 1.14 5.15
CA CYS A 54 -10.46 0.84 4.21
C CYS A 54 -10.92 1.11 2.77
N LEU A 55 -12.02 0.48 2.35
CA LEU A 55 -12.61 0.64 1.01
C LEU A 55 -13.03 2.09 0.74
N ALA A 56 -13.67 2.75 1.70
CA ALA A 56 -14.01 4.16 1.57
C ALA A 56 -12.79 5.06 1.40
N SER A 57 -11.64 4.71 1.98
CA SER A 57 -10.38 5.45 1.78
C SER A 57 -9.76 5.18 0.40
N LEU A 58 -9.87 3.95 -0.12
CA LEU A 58 -9.43 3.58 -1.47
C LEU A 58 -10.18 4.37 -2.54
N GLU A 59 -11.50 4.42 -2.45
CA GLU A 59 -12.35 5.10 -3.45
C GLU A 59 -12.08 6.62 -3.56
N ARG A 60 -11.42 7.25 -2.59
CA ARG A 60 -11.07 8.69 -2.67
C ARG A 60 -10.08 9.02 -3.77
N ASN A 61 -9.21 8.08 -4.12
CA ASN A 61 -8.12 8.30 -5.10
C ASN A 61 -7.81 7.07 -5.97
N ARG A 62 -8.67 6.04 -5.94
CA ARG A 62 -8.67 4.94 -6.89
C ARG A 62 -8.83 5.49 -8.31
N ASN A 63 -8.04 4.97 -9.24
CA ASN A 63 -8.16 5.27 -10.66
C ASN A 63 -8.63 4.03 -11.44
N ASP A 64 -9.02 4.21 -12.70
CA ASP A 64 -9.56 3.14 -13.55
C ASP A 64 -8.59 1.97 -13.80
N GLY A 65 -7.29 2.15 -13.53
CA GLY A 65 -6.26 1.11 -13.62
C GLY A 65 -6.21 0.22 -12.38
N VAL A 66 -7.07 0.41 -11.39
CA VAL A 66 -7.07 -0.34 -10.14
C VAL A 66 -8.33 -1.20 -10.04
N GLU A 67 -8.16 -2.52 -10.03
CA GLU A 67 -9.21 -3.45 -9.61
C GLU A 67 -9.08 -3.74 -8.11
N VAL A 68 -10.20 -3.88 -7.41
CA VAL A 68 -10.23 -4.19 -5.97
C VAL A 68 -11.02 -5.47 -5.76
N VAL A 69 -10.39 -6.43 -5.09
CA VAL A 69 -11.01 -7.70 -4.74
C VAL A 69 -10.87 -7.93 -3.25
N VAL A 70 -12.01 -8.14 -2.60
CA VAL A 70 -12.12 -8.49 -1.19
C VAL A 70 -12.43 -9.97 -1.08
N LEU A 71 -11.64 -10.70 -0.31
CA LEU A 71 -11.98 -12.03 0.14
C LEU A 71 -12.59 -11.95 1.54
N ASP A 72 -13.81 -12.46 1.69
CA ASP A 72 -14.45 -12.67 2.99
C ASP A 72 -14.11 -14.08 3.50
N ASN A 73 -13.33 -14.13 4.57
CA ASN A 73 -12.73 -15.34 5.14
C ASN A 73 -13.69 -16.01 6.14
N ALA A 74 -14.89 -16.32 5.67
CA ALA A 74 -15.99 -16.86 6.48
C ALA A 74 -16.36 -15.95 7.66
N SER A 75 -16.71 -14.69 7.35
CA SER A 75 -17.20 -13.75 8.37
C SER A 75 -18.68 -14.01 8.71
N GLU A 76 -19.05 -13.70 9.94
CA GLU A 76 -20.40 -13.86 10.49
C GLU A 76 -21.07 -12.51 10.82
N ASP A 77 -20.36 -11.39 10.61
CA ASP A 77 -20.79 -10.02 10.94
C ASP A 77 -21.50 -9.28 9.79
N GLY A 78 -21.78 -9.99 8.69
CA GLY A 78 -22.38 -9.42 7.49
C GLY A 78 -21.42 -8.59 6.64
N SER A 79 -20.10 -8.72 6.83
CA SER A 79 -19.07 -8.01 6.06
C SER A 79 -19.28 -8.09 4.54
N ALA A 80 -19.46 -9.30 4.00
CA ALA A 80 -19.58 -9.51 2.57
C ALA A 80 -20.77 -8.76 1.95
N ASP A 81 -21.92 -8.77 2.63
CA ASP A 81 -23.13 -8.10 2.16
C ASP A 81 -23.03 -6.58 2.27
N ALA A 82 -22.41 -6.09 3.36
CA ALA A 82 -22.13 -4.67 3.51
C ALA A 82 -21.23 -4.13 2.39
N VAL A 83 -20.20 -4.88 1.99
CA VAL A 83 -19.33 -4.49 0.86
C VAL A 83 -20.11 -4.47 -0.44
N ARG A 84 -20.88 -5.53 -0.75
CA ARG A 84 -21.68 -5.58 -2.00
C ARG A 84 -22.67 -4.42 -2.09
N ALA A 85 -23.25 -4.02 -0.97
CA ALA A 85 -24.20 -2.91 -0.92
C ALA A 85 -23.54 -1.54 -1.07
N ALA A 86 -22.40 -1.31 -0.40
CA ALA A 86 -21.73 -0.01 -0.37
C ALA A 86 -20.76 0.24 -1.53
N PHE A 87 -20.18 -0.82 -2.10
CA PHE A 87 -19.12 -0.76 -3.10
C PHE A 87 -19.38 -1.75 -4.26
N PRO A 88 -20.37 -1.47 -5.13
CA PRO A 88 -20.75 -2.40 -6.19
C PRO A 88 -19.64 -2.69 -7.21
N ASP A 89 -18.65 -1.81 -7.34
CA ASP A 89 -17.47 -1.98 -8.22
C ASP A 89 -16.32 -2.77 -7.56
N VAL A 90 -16.51 -3.22 -6.30
CA VAL A 90 -15.58 -4.11 -5.59
C VAL A 90 -16.05 -5.54 -5.75
N ARG A 91 -15.15 -6.41 -6.24
CA ARG A 91 -15.45 -7.84 -6.35
C ARG A 91 -15.30 -8.50 -4.99
N VAL A 92 -16.33 -9.22 -4.54
CA VAL A 92 -16.31 -9.97 -3.29
C VAL A 92 -16.26 -11.47 -3.56
N ILE A 93 -15.26 -12.14 -2.98
CA ILE A 93 -15.13 -13.61 -2.95
C ILE A 93 -15.41 -14.06 -1.51
N ALA A 94 -16.56 -14.68 -1.26
CA ALA A 94 -16.88 -15.21 0.06
C ALA A 94 -16.60 -16.71 0.09
N GLN A 95 -15.79 -17.16 1.05
CA GLN A 95 -15.47 -18.58 1.21
C GLN A 95 -16.15 -19.20 2.43
N PRO A 96 -16.47 -20.51 2.38
CA PRO A 96 -17.27 -21.17 3.42
C PRO A 96 -16.46 -21.57 4.66
N PHE A 97 -15.13 -21.46 4.63
CA PHE A 97 -14.25 -21.82 5.75
C PHE A 97 -13.10 -20.83 5.88
N ARG A 98 -12.52 -20.77 7.09
CA ARG A 98 -11.35 -19.93 7.35
C ARG A 98 -10.09 -20.57 6.77
N ALA A 99 -9.28 -19.77 6.11
CA ALA A 99 -7.93 -20.14 5.72
C ALA A 99 -6.91 -19.08 6.20
N GLY A 100 -5.63 -19.43 6.13
CA GLY A 100 -4.53 -18.57 6.54
C GLY A 100 -4.27 -17.40 5.59
N PHE A 101 -3.46 -16.44 6.03
CA PHE A 101 -3.17 -15.19 5.30
C PHE A 101 -2.73 -15.46 3.85
N GLY A 102 -1.72 -16.33 3.68
CA GLY A 102 -1.18 -16.68 2.36
C GLY A 102 -2.22 -17.32 1.44
N ALA A 103 -2.97 -18.31 1.95
CA ALA A 103 -4.00 -19.00 1.18
C ALA A 103 -5.13 -18.06 0.70
N ASN A 104 -5.53 -17.13 1.57
CA ASN A 104 -6.55 -16.13 1.25
C ASN A 104 -6.09 -15.17 0.14
N HIS A 105 -4.90 -14.57 0.31
CA HIS A 105 -4.35 -13.68 -0.72
C HIS A 105 -4.06 -14.43 -2.02
N ASN A 106 -3.61 -15.69 -1.96
CA ASN A 106 -3.42 -16.50 -3.16
C ASN A 106 -4.72 -16.70 -3.95
N THR A 107 -5.86 -16.90 -3.25
CA THR A 107 -7.18 -16.99 -3.90
C THR A 107 -7.53 -15.71 -4.65
N VAL A 108 -7.26 -14.55 -4.04
CA VAL A 108 -7.48 -13.25 -4.69
C VAL A 108 -6.51 -13.01 -5.85
N ILE A 109 -5.23 -13.33 -5.68
CA ILE A 109 -4.19 -13.15 -6.71
C ILE A 109 -4.53 -13.95 -7.97
N ARG A 110 -5.00 -15.20 -7.81
CA ARG A 110 -5.43 -16.05 -8.93
C ARG A 110 -6.71 -15.54 -9.61
N ALA A 111 -7.53 -14.78 -8.90
CA ALA A 111 -8.77 -14.20 -9.42
C ALA A 111 -8.57 -12.84 -10.13
N THR A 112 -7.35 -12.31 -10.18
CA THR A 112 -7.03 -10.96 -10.67
C THR A 112 -5.97 -10.98 -11.78
N THR A 113 -5.81 -9.87 -12.51
CA THR A 113 -4.95 -9.83 -13.71
C THR A 113 -3.96 -8.66 -13.75
N GLY A 114 -4.00 -7.76 -12.77
CA GLY A 114 -3.17 -6.56 -12.75
C GLY A 114 -1.66 -6.83 -12.73
N ARG A 115 -0.87 -5.98 -13.39
CA ARG A 115 0.61 -6.11 -13.47
C ARG A 115 1.27 -6.16 -12.09
N TYR A 116 0.67 -5.48 -11.14
CA TYR A 116 1.06 -5.49 -9.73
C TYR A 116 -0.10 -5.97 -8.87
N VAL A 117 0.21 -6.67 -7.78
CA VAL A 117 -0.74 -7.02 -6.73
C VAL A 117 -0.42 -6.16 -5.52
N TYR A 118 -1.40 -5.41 -5.02
CA TYR A 118 -1.27 -4.69 -3.77
C TYR A 118 -2.01 -5.42 -2.66
N VAL A 119 -1.26 -6.16 -1.86
CA VAL A 119 -1.76 -6.85 -0.66
C VAL A 119 -1.97 -5.80 0.43
N LEU A 120 -3.18 -5.75 0.98
CA LEU A 120 -3.57 -4.82 2.04
C LEU A 120 -4.35 -5.57 3.13
N ASN A 121 -4.10 -5.21 4.39
CA ASN A 121 -5.02 -5.58 5.46
C ASN A 121 -6.30 -4.74 5.41
N GLU A 122 -7.40 -5.30 5.90
CA GLU A 122 -8.71 -4.67 5.97
C GLU A 122 -8.80 -3.49 6.95
N ASP A 123 -7.83 -3.35 7.84
CA ASP A 123 -7.72 -2.26 8.82
C ASP A 123 -6.86 -1.08 8.34
N THR A 124 -6.41 -1.12 7.08
CA THR A 124 -5.55 -0.07 6.54
C THR A 124 -6.33 1.08 5.91
N THR A 125 -5.84 2.32 6.07
CA THR A 125 -6.36 3.49 5.35
C THR A 125 -5.25 4.39 4.82
N SER A 126 -5.54 5.18 3.79
CA SER A 126 -4.62 6.21 3.34
C SER A 126 -5.35 7.45 2.82
N ALA A 127 -4.72 8.61 2.97
CA ALA A 127 -5.14 9.83 2.27
C ALA A 127 -4.79 9.78 0.78
N ASP A 128 -3.72 9.05 0.43
CA ASP A 128 -3.19 8.88 -0.92
C ASP A 128 -2.49 7.53 -1.04
N TRP A 129 -3.18 6.57 -1.66
CA TRP A 129 -2.68 5.21 -1.85
C TRP A 129 -1.49 5.13 -2.81
N GLY A 130 -1.20 6.21 -3.56
CA GLY A 130 0.04 6.36 -4.31
C GLY A 130 0.25 5.36 -5.45
N PHE A 131 -0.83 4.78 -6.00
CA PHE A 131 -0.80 3.79 -7.07
C PHE A 131 0.16 4.19 -8.21
N ASP A 132 0.01 5.40 -8.76
CA ASP A 132 0.85 5.89 -9.86
C ASP A 132 2.33 6.06 -9.45
N ARG A 133 2.60 6.53 -8.22
CA ARG A 133 3.97 6.72 -7.73
C ARG A 133 4.67 5.39 -7.52
N MET A 134 3.98 4.43 -6.94
CA MET A 134 4.54 3.10 -6.66
C MET A 134 4.76 2.32 -7.96
N THR A 135 3.80 2.32 -8.87
CA THR A 135 3.93 1.66 -10.20
C THR A 135 5.04 2.31 -11.02
N THR A 136 5.13 3.64 -11.05
CA THR A 136 6.25 4.36 -11.70
C THR A 136 7.60 3.97 -11.10
N HIS A 137 7.71 3.88 -9.76
CA HIS A 137 8.94 3.43 -9.10
C HIS A 137 9.32 2.01 -9.53
N MET A 138 8.33 1.10 -9.57
CA MET A 138 8.53 -0.29 -10.01
C MET A 138 8.90 -0.37 -11.50
N ASP A 139 8.29 0.41 -12.38
CA ASP A 139 8.61 0.39 -13.82
C ASP A 139 10.00 0.95 -14.11
N THR A 140 10.42 2.00 -13.39
CA THR A 140 11.76 2.60 -13.52
C THR A 140 12.86 1.75 -12.89
N HIS A 141 12.51 0.88 -11.94
CA HIS A 141 13.43 -0.06 -11.29
C HIS A 141 12.99 -1.49 -11.58
N GLY A 142 13.26 -1.96 -12.81
CA GLY A 142 12.83 -3.27 -13.29
C GLY A 142 13.28 -4.46 -12.45
N GLY A 143 14.32 -4.32 -11.62
CA GLY A 143 14.78 -5.35 -10.68
C GLY A 143 14.01 -5.43 -9.36
N VAL A 144 13.08 -4.50 -9.09
CA VAL A 144 12.28 -4.50 -7.85
C VAL A 144 11.07 -5.41 -8.03
N GLY A 145 10.99 -6.43 -7.16
CA GLY A 145 9.89 -7.40 -7.11
C GLY A 145 8.82 -7.03 -6.09
N ALA A 146 9.21 -6.36 -5.00
CA ALA A 146 8.30 -5.96 -3.92
C ALA A 146 8.59 -4.55 -3.38
N LEU A 147 7.54 -3.85 -2.96
CA LEU A 147 7.58 -2.49 -2.45
C LEU A 147 6.66 -2.35 -1.23
N GLY A 148 7.21 -1.87 -0.11
CA GLY A 148 6.43 -1.56 1.10
C GLY A 148 6.37 -0.05 1.36
N PRO A 149 5.19 0.55 1.59
CA PRO A 149 5.06 1.96 1.92
C PRO A 149 5.52 2.24 3.37
N ARG A 150 5.49 3.51 3.77
CA ARG A 150 5.58 3.86 5.19
C ARG A 150 4.28 3.46 5.90
N LEU A 151 4.41 2.72 7.00
CA LEU A 151 3.30 2.43 7.90
C LEU A 151 3.35 3.32 9.14
N VAL A 152 2.20 3.82 9.56
CA VAL A 152 2.02 4.60 10.78
C VAL A 152 0.78 4.12 11.52
N TYR A 153 0.82 4.22 12.85
CA TYR A 153 -0.35 3.99 13.68
C TYR A 153 -1.37 5.12 13.53
N PRO A 154 -2.62 4.95 13.99
CA PRO A 154 -3.64 6.01 13.94
C PRO A 154 -3.25 7.28 14.71
N ASP A 155 -2.36 7.15 15.70
CA ASP A 155 -1.79 8.28 16.45
C ASP A 155 -0.63 9.00 15.73
N GLY A 156 -0.29 8.54 14.52
CA GLY A 156 0.77 9.10 13.67
C GLY A 156 2.18 8.61 13.99
N ARG A 157 2.37 7.75 15.00
CA ARG A 157 3.69 7.16 15.29
C ARG A 157 4.08 6.19 14.16
N LEU A 158 5.38 6.18 13.85
CA LEU A 158 5.93 5.26 12.86
C LEU A 158 5.80 3.81 13.33
N GLN A 159 5.26 2.95 12.47
CA GLN A 159 5.20 1.51 12.68
C GLN A 159 6.41 0.83 12.02
N ALA A 160 6.99 -0.15 12.72
CA ALA A 160 8.01 -1.01 12.14
C ALA A 160 7.41 -1.81 10.99
N SER A 161 7.98 -1.69 9.78
CA SER A 161 7.38 -2.20 8.54
C SER A 161 8.37 -2.66 7.48
N ALA A 162 9.67 -2.56 7.77
CA ALA A 162 10.75 -3.00 6.90
C ALA A 162 11.92 -3.44 7.76
N TRP A 163 12.61 -4.53 7.39
CA TRP A 163 13.65 -5.12 8.21
C TRP A 163 14.75 -5.79 7.38
N ARG A 164 15.85 -6.12 8.07
CA ARG A 164 16.89 -7.04 7.62
C ARG A 164 16.55 -8.49 8.00
N PHE A 165 16.98 -9.46 7.19
CA PHE A 165 17.09 -10.85 7.65
C PHE A 165 18.16 -10.94 8.73
N PRO A 166 18.01 -11.85 9.71
CA PRO A 166 19.07 -12.12 10.67
C PRO A 166 20.32 -12.60 9.93
N ALA A 167 21.41 -11.83 9.98
CA ALA A 167 22.70 -12.34 9.55
C ALA A 167 23.19 -13.37 10.59
N PRO A 168 23.93 -14.43 10.20
CA PRO A 168 24.47 -15.41 11.17
C PRO A 168 25.22 -14.77 12.34
N ALA A 169 25.95 -13.68 12.10
CA ALA A 169 26.63 -12.90 13.14
C ALA A 169 25.67 -12.14 14.08
N VAL A 170 24.52 -11.67 13.57
CA VAL A 170 23.46 -11.04 14.38
C VAL A 170 22.76 -12.08 15.23
N SER A 171 22.50 -13.28 14.69
CA SER A 171 21.94 -14.41 15.43
C SER A 171 22.84 -14.84 16.61
N ALA A 172 24.17 -14.86 16.40
CA ALA A 172 25.14 -15.13 17.45
C ALA A 172 25.18 -14.01 18.53
N LEU A 173 24.99 -12.75 18.14
CA LEU A 173 24.99 -11.61 19.06
C LEU A 173 23.64 -11.45 19.81
N SER A 174 22.53 -11.93 19.24
CA SER A 174 21.24 -12.01 19.93
C SER A 174 21.24 -13.02 21.09
N LEU A 175 22.10 -14.05 21.05
CA LEU A 175 22.35 -14.93 22.20
C LEU A 175 22.96 -14.16 23.39
N LEU A 176 23.53 -12.98 23.16
CA LEU A 176 24.10 -12.09 24.18
C LEU A 176 23.16 -10.92 24.52
N SER A 177 21.88 -10.95 24.12
CA SER A 177 20.90 -9.86 24.29
C SER A 177 21.27 -8.52 23.63
N LEU A 178 22.31 -8.48 22.81
CA LEU A 178 22.80 -7.28 22.10
C LEU A 178 22.27 -7.16 20.66
N GLY A 179 21.60 -8.19 20.16
CA GLY A 179 21.32 -8.40 18.73
C GLY A 179 20.05 -7.73 18.14
N LYS A 180 19.52 -6.63 18.69
CA LYS A 180 18.31 -5.97 18.14
C LYS A 180 18.57 -4.62 17.45
N VAL A 181 19.77 -4.06 17.58
CA VAL A 181 20.13 -2.77 16.99
C VAL A 181 20.35 -2.93 15.49
N GLY A 182 19.65 -2.14 14.67
CA GLY A 182 19.86 -2.07 13.21
C GLY A 182 19.11 -3.09 12.36
N ILE A 183 18.18 -3.88 12.95
CA ILE A 183 17.31 -4.79 12.20
C ILE A 183 16.16 -4.03 11.54
N THR A 184 15.52 -3.11 12.27
CA THR A 184 14.42 -2.30 11.75
C THR A 184 14.92 -1.24 10.77
N GLN A 185 14.26 -1.20 9.61
CA GLN A 185 14.59 -0.41 8.45
C GLN A 185 13.40 0.42 7.97
N SER A 186 12.41 0.75 8.80
CA SER A 186 11.22 1.53 8.39
C SER A 186 11.32 3.05 8.65
N GLY A 187 12.49 3.58 9.03
CA GLY A 187 12.69 5.00 9.31
C GLY A 187 13.16 5.87 8.11
N GLY A 188 13.10 7.18 8.28
CA GLY A 188 13.64 8.15 7.31
C GLY A 188 12.76 8.36 6.06
N GLY A 189 13.15 9.32 5.21
CA GLY A 189 12.37 9.75 4.03
C GLY A 189 12.88 9.25 2.69
N ALA A 190 13.94 8.44 2.66
CA ALA A 190 14.54 7.95 1.42
C ALA A 190 14.06 6.54 1.08
N THR A 191 13.71 6.33 -0.19
CA THR A 191 13.52 5.00 -0.77
C THR A 191 14.82 4.24 -0.76
N ARG A 192 14.79 2.96 -0.39
CA ARG A 192 16.00 2.11 -0.33
C ARG A 192 15.68 0.62 -0.35
N PRO A 193 16.64 -0.22 -0.77
CA PRO A 193 16.53 -1.66 -0.61
C PRO A 193 16.49 -2.06 0.87
N VAL A 194 15.69 -3.08 1.16
CA VAL A 194 15.51 -3.75 2.46
C VAL A 194 15.39 -5.25 2.21
N ASP A 195 15.39 -6.05 3.25
CA ASP A 195 15.35 -7.51 3.08
C ASP A 195 13.91 -8.02 2.96
N TRP A 196 13.00 -7.44 3.75
CA TRP A 196 11.57 -7.72 3.68
C TRP A 196 10.75 -6.54 4.25
N VAL A 197 9.48 -6.49 3.87
CA VAL A 197 8.50 -5.49 4.33
C VAL A 197 7.24 -6.20 4.83
N MET A 198 6.46 -5.52 5.68
CA MET A 198 5.28 -6.11 6.34
C MET A 198 4.12 -6.36 5.37
N GLY A 199 3.38 -7.46 5.58
CA GLY A 199 2.24 -7.85 4.76
C GLY A 199 1.02 -6.92 4.84
N ALA A 200 0.98 -5.98 5.79
CA ALA A 200 -0.13 -5.05 5.96
C ALA A 200 -0.35 -4.11 4.77
N ALA A 201 0.74 -3.75 4.08
CA ALA A 201 0.68 -3.08 2.80
C ALA A 201 1.92 -3.46 1.98
N LEU A 202 1.73 -4.30 0.96
CA LEU A 202 2.82 -4.87 0.17
C LEU A 202 2.42 -4.89 -1.30
N LEU A 203 3.09 -4.08 -2.13
CA LEU A 203 2.93 -4.11 -3.58
C LEU A 203 3.95 -5.08 -4.19
N VAL A 204 3.48 -6.09 -4.90
CA VAL A 204 4.31 -7.12 -5.54
C VAL A 204 4.13 -7.10 -7.05
N ARG A 205 5.23 -7.23 -7.79
CA ARG A 205 5.20 -7.43 -9.24
C ARG A 205 4.68 -8.83 -9.56
N ARG A 206 3.66 -8.93 -10.42
CA ARG A 206 3.09 -10.22 -10.81
C ARG A 206 4.11 -11.13 -11.47
N ALA A 207 4.92 -10.62 -12.39
CA ALA A 207 6.00 -11.40 -13.01
C ALA A 207 7.00 -11.98 -11.99
N ALA A 208 7.20 -11.32 -10.85
CA ALA A 208 8.04 -11.85 -9.78
C ALA A 208 7.34 -12.99 -9.04
N LEU A 209 6.02 -12.87 -8.76
CA LEU A 209 5.19 -13.96 -8.24
C LEU A 209 5.15 -15.16 -9.19
N ASP A 210 5.04 -14.93 -10.49
CA ASP A 210 5.02 -15.99 -11.51
C ASP A 210 6.35 -16.77 -11.52
N GLN A 211 7.47 -16.11 -11.21
CA GLN A 211 8.79 -16.74 -11.13
C GLN A 211 9.01 -17.51 -9.82
N VAL A 212 8.60 -16.96 -8.67
CA VAL A 212 8.95 -17.52 -7.35
C VAL A 212 7.83 -18.31 -6.67
N GLY A 213 6.64 -18.32 -7.27
CA GLY A 213 5.42 -18.82 -6.66
C GLY A 213 4.74 -17.77 -5.75
N LEU A 214 3.50 -18.07 -5.37
CA LEU A 214 2.70 -17.17 -4.51
C LEU A 214 3.13 -17.28 -3.03
N PHE A 215 2.26 -16.90 -2.09
CA PHE A 215 2.53 -17.13 -0.66
C PHE A 215 2.54 -18.63 -0.36
N ASP A 216 3.43 -19.07 0.53
CA ASP A 216 3.42 -20.45 1.04
C ASP A 216 2.23 -20.63 2.00
N GLU A 217 1.30 -21.52 1.64
CA GLU A 217 0.05 -21.77 2.36
C GLU A 217 0.28 -22.61 3.63
N GLY A 218 1.50 -23.12 3.87
CA GLY A 218 1.88 -23.81 5.10
C GLY A 218 2.01 -22.88 6.32
N PHE A 219 2.16 -21.58 6.09
CA PHE A 219 2.06 -20.56 7.14
C PHE A 219 0.59 -20.15 7.31
N PHE A 220 0.04 -20.42 8.49
CA PHE A 220 -1.35 -20.07 8.80
C PHE A 220 -1.50 -18.56 9.09
N LEU A 221 -0.60 -18.01 9.89
CA LEU A 221 -0.51 -16.59 10.21
C LEU A 221 0.94 -16.24 10.56
N TYR A 222 1.47 -15.20 9.94
CA TYR A 222 2.83 -14.67 10.05
C TYR A 222 3.93 -15.45 9.32
N SER A 223 4.92 -14.71 8.84
CA SER A 223 6.10 -15.16 8.09
C SER A 223 5.88 -15.41 6.60
N GLU A 224 4.65 -15.36 6.10
CA GLU A 224 4.29 -15.53 4.69
C GLU A 224 4.99 -14.48 3.81
N GLU A 225 4.97 -13.22 4.24
CA GLU A 225 5.61 -12.12 3.53
C GLU A 225 7.14 -12.17 3.65
N THR A 226 7.63 -12.65 4.79
CA THR A 226 9.06 -12.82 5.05
C THR A 226 9.64 -13.90 4.13
N ASP A 227 8.96 -15.04 4.03
CA ASP A 227 9.28 -16.12 3.10
C ASP A 227 9.20 -15.64 1.64
N LEU A 228 8.12 -14.95 1.26
CA LEU A 228 7.98 -14.43 -0.10
C LEU A 228 9.14 -13.48 -0.45
N CYS A 229 9.47 -12.52 0.43
CA CYS A 229 10.58 -11.60 0.22
C CYS A 229 11.93 -12.34 0.13
N LEU A 230 12.12 -13.40 0.91
CA LEU A 230 13.32 -14.24 0.84
C LEU A 230 13.43 -14.95 -0.50
N ARG A 231 12.33 -15.54 -0.99
CA ARG A 231 12.28 -16.20 -2.30
C ARG A 231 12.50 -15.22 -3.45
N LEU A 232 11.89 -14.03 -3.39
CA LEU A 232 12.14 -12.93 -4.33
C LEU A 232 13.62 -12.59 -4.41
N ARG A 233 14.27 -12.35 -3.27
CA ARG A 233 15.70 -12.04 -3.23
C ARG A 233 16.58 -13.17 -3.77
N ARG A 234 16.28 -14.43 -3.42
CA ARG A 234 16.98 -15.60 -3.98
C ARG A 234 16.86 -15.71 -5.49
N ALA A 235 15.75 -15.21 -6.06
CA ALA A 235 15.49 -15.17 -7.48
C ALA A 235 16.04 -13.92 -8.19
N GLY A 236 16.74 -13.04 -7.48
CA GLY A 236 17.38 -11.83 -8.02
C GLY A 236 16.51 -10.58 -8.00
N TRP A 237 15.35 -10.61 -7.32
CA TRP A 237 14.49 -9.44 -7.15
C TRP A 237 14.84 -8.65 -5.90
N ASP A 238 14.85 -7.32 -6.00
CA ASP A 238 14.98 -6.44 -4.85
C ASP A 238 13.64 -6.19 -4.15
N VAL A 239 13.71 -5.93 -2.84
CA VAL A 239 12.60 -5.46 -2.02
C VAL A 239 12.91 -4.04 -1.54
N HIS A 240 12.02 -3.09 -1.77
CA HIS A 240 12.25 -1.70 -1.45
C HIS A 240 11.28 -1.18 -0.38
N TYR A 241 11.79 -0.38 0.56
CA TYR A 241 10.99 0.49 1.40
C TYR A 241 10.75 1.83 0.69
N PHE A 242 9.50 2.29 0.61
CA PHE A 242 9.06 3.43 -0.18
C PHE A 242 8.27 4.46 0.65
N PRO A 243 8.96 5.36 1.36
CA PRO A 243 8.31 6.29 2.30
C PRO A 243 7.54 7.45 1.65
N ALA A 244 7.52 7.55 0.31
CA ALA A 244 6.73 8.55 -0.42
C ALA A 244 5.22 8.23 -0.45
N VAL A 245 4.83 7.07 0.06
CA VAL A 245 3.44 6.69 0.34
C VAL A 245 3.35 6.35 1.83
N THR A 246 2.27 6.81 2.47
CA THR A 246 1.99 6.51 3.88
C THR A 246 0.64 5.84 3.98
N VAL A 247 0.61 4.70 4.68
CA VAL A 247 -0.60 3.95 5.02
C VAL A 247 -0.71 3.93 6.54
N VAL A 248 -1.94 4.14 7.02
CA VAL A 248 -2.30 4.09 8.43
C VAL A 248 -2.84 2.70 8.74
N GLN A 249 -2.35 2.09 9.82
CA GLN A 249 -2.83 0.84 10.38
C GLN A 249 -2.89 0.93 11.91
#